data_AF-A0A226F6L3-F1
#
_entry.id   AF-A0A226F6L3-F1
#
_cell.length_a   1.000
_cell.length_b   1.000
_cell.length_c   1.000
_cell.angle_alpha   90.00
_cell.angle_beta   90.00
_cell.angle_gamma   90.00
#
_symmetry.space_group_name_H-M   'P 1'
#
loop_
_entity.id
_entity.type
_entity.pdbx_description
1 polymer ?
#
loop_
_entity_poly.entity_id
_entity_poly.type
_entity_poly.pdbx_seq_one_letter_code
_entity_poly.pdbx_strand_id
1 'polypeptide(L)'
;MKWSSAMLNFFPLLVFGYKIIFPQHEMQLPNYLPRDSILYTITFIIYAPTAMYSLLYCTNVVKFLIQIFSAYMILIVPLLRDELCLFAKIPARQYRCSNELRQLPQNLGHAYRSLQLLDKLLSLTTGPLLPLMHSIFGHLAISAGYQIIMAGVGGDSKRTALFLAMFGMVVVWISVISVAAKLQKESVKCILSWKTGVQIHWRSGKDRKYMAKFRKSCKPLYIGYLGYLRITPMTVLKFVQGVVRGTFRSVLAMRKSS
;
A
#
# COMPACT_ATOMS: atom_id res chain seq x y z
N MET A 1 2.30 -1.04 -13.52
CA MET A 1 0.87 -1.03 -13.16
C MET A 1 0.06 -2.16 -13.81
N LYS A 2 0.36 -2.59 -15.05
CA LYS A 2 -0.36 -3.72 -15.69
C LYS A 2 -0.25 -5.04 -14.89
N TRP A 3 0.95 -5.37 -14.41
CA TRP A 3 1.21 -6.59 -13.63
C TRP A 3 0.44 -6.66 -12.30
N SER A 4 0.35 -5.56 -11.55
CA SER A 4 -0.38 -5.55 -10.28
C SER A 4 -1.88 -5.80 -10.47
N SER A 5 -2.46 -5.32 -11.57
CA SER A 5 -3.87 -5.54 -11.88
C SER A 5 -4.15 -6.99 -12.26
N ALA A 6 -3.25 -7.61 -13.04
CA ALA A 6 -3.36 -9.03 -13.39
C ALA A 6 -3.28 -9.92 -12.14
N MET A 7 -2.28 -9.71 -11.28
CA MET A 7 -2.11 -10.50 -10.06
C MET A 7 -3.33 -10.41 -9.13
N LEU A 8 -3.89 -9.21 -8.96
CA LEU A 8 -5.10 -9.01 -8.15
C LEU A 8 -6.29 -9.76 -8.74
N ASN A 9 -6.49 -9.77 -10.06
CA ASN A 9 -7.63 -10.47 -10.67
C ASN A 9 -7.52 -12.00 -10.56
N PHE A 10 -6.31 -12.56 -10.66
CA PHE A 10 -6.12 -14.02 -10.60
C PHE A 10 -6.14 -14.56 -9.16
N PHE A 11 -5.78 -13.75 -8.16
CA PHE A 11 -5.75 -14.15 -6.76
C PHE A 11 -7.05 -14.80 -6.24
N PRO A 12 -8.25 -14.18 -6.37
CA PRO A 12 -9.48 -14.79 -5.88
C PRO A 12 -9.81 -16.10 -6.60
N LEU A 13 -9.49 -16.20 -7.90
CA LEU A 13 -9.70 -17.43 -8.68
C LEU A 13 -8.79 -18.56 -8.21
N LEU A 14 -7.51 -18.26 -7.92
CA LEU A 14 -6.55 -19.24 -7.40
C LEU A 14 -6.93 -19.71 -5.99
N VAL A 15 -7.33 -18.79 -5.11
CA VAL A 15 -7.79 -19.14 -3.75
C VAL A 15 -9.07 -19.97 -3.79
N PHE A 16 -10.02 -19.60 -4.65
CA PHE A 16 -11.25 -20.35 -4.81
C PHE A 16 -11.02 -21.74 -5.43
N GLY A 17 -10.21 -21.82 -6.48
CA GLY A 17 -9.79 -23.09 -7.08
C GLY A 17 -9.10 -24.00 -6.05
N TYR A 18 -8.24 -23.44 -5.20
CA TYR A 18 -7.62 -24.18 -4.10
C TYR A 18 -8.67 -24.71 -3.11
N LYS A 19 -9.68 -23.92 -2.74
CA LYS A 19 -10.76 -24.36 -1.84
C LYS A 19 -11.59 -25.50 -2.42
N ILE A 20 -11.85 -25.49 -3.73
CA ILE A 20 -12.59 -26.56 -4.43
C ILE A 20 -11.74 -27.84 -4.52
N ILE A 21 -10.45 -27.71 -4.84
CA ILE A 21 -9.55 -28.87 -5.00
C ILE A 21 -9.25 -29.53 -3.64
N PHE A 22 -9.20 -28.74 -2.57
CA PHE A 22 -8.94 -29.22 -1.20
C PHE A 22 -10.10 -28.90 -0.27
N PRO A 23 -11.27 -29.54 -0.47
CA PRO A 23 -12.44 -29.32 0.37
C PRO A 23 -12.18 -29.78 1.81
N GLN A 24 -11.21 -30.68 2.03
CA GLN A 24 -10.87 -31.26 3.34
C GLN A 24 -10.04 -30.35 4.26
N HIS A 25 -9.74 -29.12 3.86
CA HIS A 25 -8.95 -28.23 4.69
C HIS A 25 -9.71 -27.85 5.97
N GLU A 26 -9.12 -28.07 7.14
CA GLU A 26 -9.74 -27.86 8.47
C GLU A 26 -10.24 -26.43 8.75
N MET A 27 -9.89 -25.46 7.89
CA MET A 27 -10.30 -24.06 8.01
C MET A 27 -11.63 -23.77 7.30
N GLN A 28 -12.20 -24.74 6.57
CA GLN A 28 -13.49 -24.56 5.91
C GLN A 28 -14.62 -24.87 6.89
N LEU A 29 -15.54 -23.91 7.06
CA LEU A 29 -16.69 -24.04 7.96
C LEU A 29 -17.52 -25.33 7.74
N PRO A 30 -17.75 -25.81 6.50
CA PRO A 30 -18.43 -27.09 6.29
C PRO A 30 -17.77 -28.28 6.98
N ASN A 31 -16.45 -28.29 7.20
CA ASN A 31 -15.74 -29.45 7.75
C ASN A 31 -15.95 -29.68 9.25
N TYR A 32 -16.65 -28.79 9.95
CA TYR A 32 -17.10 -29.04 11.33
C TYR A 32 -18.34 -29.94 11.39
N LEU A 33 -19.02 -30.17 10.25
CA LEU A 33 -20.18 -31.05 10.17
C LEU A 33 -19.78 -32.46 9.70
N PRO A 34 -20.50 -33.52 10.13
CA PRO A 34 -20.29 -34.87 9.61
C PRO A 34 -20.48 -34.91 8.09
N ARG A 35 -19.52 -35.47 7.35
CA ARG A 35 -19.51 -35.47 5.87
C ARG A 35 -20.72 -36.15 5.25
N ASP A 36 -21.20 -37.21 5.89
CA ASP A 36 -22.33 -38.00 5.38
C ASP A 36 -23.68 -37.34 5.68
N SER A 37 -23.69 -36.18 6.35
CA SER A 37 -24.91 -35.45 6.66
C SER A 37 -25.36 -34.60 5.47
N ILE A 38 -26.67 -34.57 5.21
CA ILE A 38 -27.30 -33.63 4.27
C ILE A 38 -26.96 -32.17 4.62
N LEU A 39 -26.77 -31.87 5.93
CA LEU A 39 -26.38 -30.54 6.40
C LEU A 39 -25.00 -30.11 5.89
N TYR A 40 -24.05 -31.04 5.75
CA TYR A 40 -22.73 -30.75 5.18
C TYR A 40 -22.88 -30.27 3.73
N THR A 41 -23.65 -31.00 2.93
CA THR A 41 -23.86 -30.69 1.50
C THR A 41 -24.55 -29.34 1.32
N ILE A 42 -25.63 -29.07 2.06
CA ILE A 42 -26.34 -27.79 2.02
C ILE A 42 -25.40 -26.64 2.42
N THR A 43 -24.66 -26.82 3.51
CA THR A 43 -23.74 -25.81 4.02
C THR A 43 -22.61 -25.53 3.02
N PHE A 44 -22.07 -26.56 2.37
CA PHE A 44 -21.04 -26.41 1.35
C PHE A 44 -21.55 -25.65 0.10
N ILE A 45 -22.76 -25.98 -0.38
CA ILE A 45 -23.41 -25.32 -1.52
C ILE A 45 -23.64 -23.83 -1.26
N ILE A 46 -23.99 -23.44 -0.03
CA ILE A 46 -24.18 -22.03 0.35
C ILE A 46 -22.83 -21.33 0.60
N TYR A 47 -21.90 -22.02 1.26
CA TYR A 47 -20.61 -21.48 1.67
C TYR A 47 -19.71 -21.13 0.48
N ALA A 48 -19.60 -22.00 -0.52
CA ALA A 48 -18.67 -21.81 -1.63
C ALA A 48 -18.97 -20.55 -2.47
N PRO A 49 -20.21 -20.31 -2.96
CA PRO A 49 -20.56 -19.08 -3.67
C PRO A 49 -20.40 -17.83 -2.80
N THR A 50 -20.80 -17.91 -1.52
CA THR A 50 -20.65 -16.79 -0.58
C THR A 50 -19.18 -16.44 -0.40
N ALA A 51 -18.32 -17.44 -0.18
CA ALA A 51 -16.89 -17.23 -0.04
C ALA A 51 -16.24 -16.66 -1.31
N MET A 52 -16.66 -17.15 -2.49
CA MET A 52 -16.20 -16.62 -3.78
C MET A 52 -16.61 -15.16 -3.96
N TYR A 53 -17.88 -14.84 -3.71
CA TYR A 53 -18.39 -13.48 -3.78
C TYR A 53 -17.64 -12.55 -2.83
N SER A 54 -17.44 -12.95 -1.58
CA SER A 54 -16.65 -12.17 -0.60
C SER A 54 -15.20 -11.97 -1.05
N LEU A 55 -14.53 -13.00 -1.59
CA LEU A 55 -13.16 -12.87 -2.09
C LEU A 55 -13.05 -11.92 -3.28
N LEU A 56 -13.98 -12.01 -4.23
CA LEU A 56 -14.04 -11.12 -5.39
C LEU A 56 -14.34 -9.68 -4.97
N TYR A 57 -15.31 -9.50 -4.06
CA TYR A 57 -15.65 -8.18 -3.52
C TYR A 57 -14.46 -7.54 -2.81
N CYS A 58 -13.82 -8.26 -1.88
CA CYS A 58 -12.62 -7.79 -1.19
C CYS A 58 -11.51 -7.43 -2.18
N THR A 59 -11.23 -8.29 -3.16
CA THR A 59 -10.21 -8.04 -4.19
C THR A 59 -10.51 -6.79 -5.00
N ASN A 60 -11.78 -6.57 -5.38
CA ASN A 60 -12.20 -5.38 -6.12
C ASN A 60 -12.03 -4.11 -5.27
N VAL A 61 -12.38 -4.15 -3.99
CA VAL A 61 -12.13 -3.03 -3.06
C VAL A 61 -10.64 -2.73 -2.94
N VAL A 62 -9.80 -3.74 -2.73
CA VAL A 62 -8.33 -3.59 -2.68
C VAL A 62 -7.79 -2.97 -3.98
N LYS A 63 -8.25 -3.47 -5.12
CA LYS A 63 -7.84 -2.98 -6.44
C LYS A 63 -8.23 -1.53 -6.65
N PHE A 64 -9.46 -1.16 -6.31
CA PHE A 64 -9.95 0.22 -6.39
C PHE A 64 -9.10 1.17 -5.54
N LEU A 65 -8.78 0.78 -4.29
CA LEU A 65 -7.91 1.56 -3.41
C LEU A 65 -6.50 1.73 -3.98
N ILE A 66 -5.90 0.64 -4.49
CA ILE A 66 -4.57 0.69 -5.12
C ILE A 66 -4.59 1.57 -6.38
N GLN A 67 -5.67 1.55 -7.16
CA GLN A 67 -5.83 2.40 -8.35
C GLN A 67 -5.94 3.88 -8.00
N ILE A 68 -6.82 4.24 -7.05
CA ILE A 68 -6.93 5.62 -6.56
C ILE A 68 -5.58 6.11 -6.03
N PHE A 69 -4.95 5.29 -5.18
CA PHE A 69 -3.64 5.61 -4.62
C PHE A 69 -2.59 5.79 -5.73
N SER A 70 -2.53 4.88 -6.70
CA SER A 70 -1.57 4.97 -7.80
C SER A 70 -1.79 6.23 -8.65
N ALA A 71 -3.04 6.54 -8.99
CA ALA A 71 -3.39 7.75 -9.72
C ALA A 71 -2.97 9.01 -8.95
N TYR A 72 -3.28 9.07 -7.65
CA TYR A 72 -2.83 10.14 -6.77
C TYR A 72 -1.30 10.30 -6.78
N MET A 73 -0.55 9.20 -6.64
CA MET A 73 0.91 9.24 -6.59
C MET A 73 1.55 9.63 -7.92
N ILE A 74 0.99 9.18 -9.05
CA ILE A 74 1.45 9.55 -10.39
C ILE A 74 1.30 11.07 -10.61
N LEU A 75 0.27 11.69 -10.03
CA LEU A 75 0.04 13.13 -10.15
C LEU A 75 0.90 13.93 -9.16
N ILE A 76 0.87 13.55 -7.87
CA ILE A 76 1.44 14.40 -6.81
C ILE A 76 2.95 14.29 -6.72
N VAL A 77 3.54 13.11 -6.92
CA VAL A 77 5.00 12.94 -6.76
C VAL A 77 5.79 13.79 -7.75
N PRO A 78 5.48 13.79 -9.07
CA PRO A 78 6.15 14.67 -10.01
C PRO A 78 5.87 16.15 -9.74
N LEU A 79 4.64 16.51 -9.34
CA LEU A 79 4.30 17.89 -8.99
C LEU A 79 5.17 18.39 -7.83
N LEU A 80 5.36 17.59 -6.79
CA LEU A 80 6.25 17.94 -5.66
C LEU A 80 7.72 18.02 -6.08
N ARG A 81 8.19 17.01 -6.81
CA ARG A 81 9.61 16.87 -7.15
C ARG A 81 10.06 17.90 -8.16
N ASP A 82 9.26 18.09 -9.22
CA ASP A 82 9.69 18.80 -10.41
C ASP A 82 9.17 20.23 -10.44
N GLU A 83 7.96 20.50 -9.91
CA GLU A 83 7.31 21.81 -10.00
C GLU A 83 7.40 22.65 -8.73
N LEU A 84 7.10 22.05 -7.57
CA LEU A 84 7.07 22.78 -6.29
C LEU A 84 8.45 22.85 -5.62
N CYS A 85 9.39 21.98 -6.00
CA CYS A 85 10.75 21.98 -5.49
C CYS A 85 11.63 22.98 -6.25
N LEU A 86 12.25 23.92 -5.52
CA LEU A 86 13.08 24.97 -6.12
C LEU A 86 14.46 24.47 -6.58
N PHE A 87 14.86 23.26 -6.21
CA PHE A 87 16.13 22.67 -6.61
C PHE A 87 16.08 21.85 -7.89
N ALA A 88 14.88 21.60 -8.42
CA ALA A 88 14.74 20.76 -9.60
C ALA A 88 15.34 21.47 -10.82
N LYS A 89 16.37 20.85 -11.42
CA LYS A 89 16.77 21.19 -12.79
C LYS A 89 15.54 21.03 -13.67
N ILE A 90 15.15 22.10 -14.36
CA ILE A 90 13.91 22.15 -15.15
C ILE A 90 14.00 21.06 -16.23
N PRO A 91 13.24 19.96 -16.12
CA PRO A 91 13.24 18.96 -17.18
C PRO A 91 12.47 19.51 -18.39
N ALA A 92 12.86 19.07 -19.59
CA ALA A 92 12.10 19.32 -20.81
C ALA A 92 10.81 18.49 -20.82
N ARG A 93 9.85 18.82 -19.95
CA ARG A 93 8.51 18.19 -19.92
C ARG A 93 7.54 18.95 -20.82
N GLN A 94 6.72 18.19 -21.55
CA GLN A 94 5.70 18.68 -22.50
C GLN A 94 4.55 19.42 -21.81
N TYR A 95 4.20 19.03 -20.58
CA TYR A 95 3.13 19.65 -19.79
C TYR A 95 3.72 20.25 -18.52
N ARG A 96 3.74 21.58 -18.44
CA ARG A 96 4.27 22.37 -17.32
C ARG A 96 3.14 23.09 -16.60
N CYS A 97 3.30 23.26 -15.29
CA CYS A 97 2.55 24.30 -14.59
C CYS A 97 2.99 25.68 -15.08
N SER A 98 2.15 26.70 -14.90
CA SER A 98 2.49 28.07 -15.31
C SER A 98 3.80 28.53 -14.64
N ASN A 99 4.62 29.28 -15.38
CA ASN A 99 5.87 29.83 -14.85
C ASN A 99 5.64 30.73 -13.61
N GLU A 100 4.44 31.32 -13.54
CA GLU A 100 3.97 32.14 -12.41
C GLU A 100 3.94 31.38 -11.07
N LEU A 101 3.79 30.04 -11.09
CA LEU A 101 3.73 29.22 -9.89
C LEU A 101 5.02 29.33 -9.07
N ARG A 102 6.18 29.44 -9.73
CA ARG A 102 7.49 29.55 -9.06
C ARG A 102 7.92 30.99 -8.82
N GLN A 103 7.45 31.92 -9.67
CA GLN A 103 7.81 33.33 -9.58
C GLN A 103 7.23 33.96 -8.31
N LEU A 104 5.97 33.66 -7.99
CA LEU A 104 5.30 34.24 -6.83
C LEU A 104 5.24 33.23 -5.67
N PRO A 105 5.80 33.55 -4.49
CA PRO A 105 5.80 32.63 -3.34
C PRO A 105 4.39 32.33 -2.83
N GLN A 106 3.44 33.24 -3.06
CA GLN A 106 2.04 33.08 -2.68
C GLN A 106 1.36 31.95 -3.47
N ASN A 107 1.61 31.88 -4.78
CA ASN A 107 1.07 30.84 -5.65
C ASN A 107 1.59 29.46 -5.25
N LEU A 108 2.90 29.37 -4.99
CA LEU A 108 3.54 28.15 -4.50
C LEU A 108 2.93 27.70 -3.16
N GLY A 109 2.74 28.64 -2.24
CA GLY A 109 2.13 28.38 -0.94
C GLY A 109 0.69 27.89 -1.07
N HIS A 110 -0.11 28.55 -1.92
CA HIS A 110 -1.49 28.17 -2.20
C HIS A 110 -1.56 26.75 -2.79
N ALA A 111 -0.79 26.46 -3.84
CA ALA A 111 -0.76 25.15 -4.47
C ALA A 111 -0.38 24.03 -3.48
N TYR A 112 0.66 24.22 -2.67
CA TYR A 112 1.04 23.22 -1.68
C TYR A 112 -0.03 23.04 -0.59
N ARG A 113 -0.73 24.11 -0.19
CA ARG A 113 -1.83 24.01 0.77
C ARG A 113 -3.02 23.26 0.18
N SER A 114 -3.34 23.48 -1.08
CA SER A 114 -4.35 22.69 -1.81
C SER A 114 -3.98 21.20 -1.83
N LEU A 115 -2.71 20.87 -2.04
CA LEU A 115 -2.23 19.48 -1.95
C LEU A 115 -2.40 18.89 -0.55
N GLN A 116 -2.15 19.66 0.51
CA GLN A 116 -2.38 19.19 1.88
C GLN A 116 -3.86 18.93 2.16
N LEU A 117 -4.76 19.74 1.60
CA LEU A 117 -6.21 19.51 1.72
C LEU A 117 -6.62 18.25 0.96
N LEU A 118 -6.09 18.04 -0.24
CA LEU A 118 -6.33 16.84 -1.04
C LEU A 118 -5.80 15.58 -0.31
N ASP A 119 -4.59 15.63 0.22
CA ASP A 119 -3.97 14.54 1.01
C ASP A 119 -4.78 14.23 2.27
N LYS A 120 -5.32 15.26 2.93
CA LYS A 120 -6.21 15.11 4.09
C LYS A 120 -7.53 14.44 3.70
N LEU A 121 -8.15 14.83 2.59
CA LEU A 121 -9.38 14.23 2.09
C LEU A 121 -9.17 12.76 1.70
N LEU A 122 -8.07 12.47 1.00
CA LEU A 122 -7.67 11.11 0.68
C LEU A 122 -7.45 10.29 1.95
N SER A 123 -6.70 10.83 2.92
CA SER A 123 -6.43 10.17 4.20
C SER A 123 -7.69 9.93 5.03
N LEU A 124 -8.68 10.83 4.98
CA LEU A 124 -9.96 10.62 5.66
C LEU A 124 -10.75 9.47 5.03
N THR A 125 -10.69 9.34 3.70
CA THR A 125 -11.43 8.31 2.95
C THR A 125 -10.74 6.95 3.05
N THR A 126 -9.41 6.90 2.84
CA THR A 126 -8.66 5.64 2.78
C THR A 126 -8.00 5.25 4.10
N GLY A 127 -7.86 6.20 5.03
CA GLY A 127 -7.13 6.03 6.29
C GLY A 127 -7.59 4.83 7.11
N PRO A 128 -8.88 4.69 7.44
CA PRO A 128 -9.38 3.55 8.23
C PRO A 128 -9.09 2.18 7.61
N LEU A 129 -9.02 2.11 6.28
CA LEU A 129 -8.75 0.88 5.54
C LEU A 129 -7.26 0.51 5.56
N LEU A 130 -6.35 1.47 5.72
CA LEU A 130 -4.90 1.23 5.68
C LEU A 130 -4.41 0.27 6.78
N PRO A 131 -4.75 0.43 8.08
CA PRO A 131 -4.37 -0.52 9.11
C PRO A 131 -4.94 -1.93 8.88
N LEU A 132 -6.19 -2.03 8.42
CA LEU A 132 -6.84 -3.31 8.11
C LEU A 132 -6.05 -4.03 7.01
N MET A 133 -5.78 -3.33 5.91
CA MET A 133 -5.00 -3.85 4.79
C MET A 133 -3.58 -4.24 5.22
N HIS A 134 -2.94 -3.40 6.03
CA HIS A 134 -1.61 -3.68 6.56
C HIS A 134 -1.58 -4.96 7.38
N SER A 135 -2.61 -5.21 8.21
CA SER A 135 -2.77 -6.43 8.97
C SER A 135 -3.02 -7.64 8.06
N ILE A 136 -3.94 -7.55 7.11
CA ILE A 136 -4.28 -8.65 6.18
C ILE A 136 -3.03 -9.07 5.39
N PHE A 137 -2.30 -8.14 4.79
CA PHE A 137 -1.08 -8.46 4.05
C PHE A 137 0.04 -8.95 4.95
N GLY A 138 0.11 -8.50 6.21
CA GLY A 138 1.03 -9.05 7.19
C GLY A 138 0.77 -10.53 7.48
N HIS A 139 -0.50 -10.90 7.69
CA HIS A 139 -0.90 -12.29 7.88
C HIS A 139 -0.64 -13.13 6.63
N LEU A 140 -1.02 -12.62 5.44
CA LEU A 140 -0.73 -13.30 4.17
C LEU A 140 0.77 -13.56 3.97
N ALA A 141 1.63 -12.62 4.37
CA ALA A 141 3.08 -12.77 4.28
C ALA A 141 3.62 -13.85 5.22
N ILE A 142 3.15 -13.90 6.46
CA ILE A 142 3.53 -14.94 7.43
C ILE A 142 3.03 -16.31 6.97
N SER A 143 1.78 -16.40 6.50
CA SER A 143 1.21 -17.62 5.93
C SER A 143 1.95 -18.10 4.69
N ALA A 144 2.36 -17.19 3.80
CA ALA A 144 3.18 -17.53 2.65
C ALA A 144 4.53 -18.12 3.09
N GLY A 145 5.21 -17.46 4.03
CA GLY A 145 6.48 -17.96 4.58
C GLY A 145 6.35 -19.33 5.24
N TYR A 146 5.26 -19.55 5.98
CA TYR A 146 4.93 -20.85 6.58
C TYR A 146 4.77 -21.95 5.54
N GLN A 147 4.02 -21.69 4.47
CA GLN A 147 3.77 -22.67 3.40
C GLN A 147 5.07 -23.10 2.69
N ILE A 148 6.04 -22.19 2.48
CA ILE A 148 7.35 -22.55 1.92
C ILE A 148 8.03 -23.62 2.79
N ILE A 149 8.01 -23.40 4.10
CA ILE A 149 8.77 -24.22 5.04
C ILE A 149 8.10 -25.59 5.20
N MET A 150 6.77 -25.63 5.20
CA MET A 150 6.01 -26.88 5.23
C MET A 150 6.03 -27.67 3.93
N ALA A 151 6.23 -27.02 2.78
CA ALA A 151 6.26 -27.72 1.50
C ALA A 151 7.51 -28.61 1.33
N GLY A 152 8.62 -28.31 2.02
CA GLY A 152 9.87 -29.06 1.91
C GLY A 152 10.45 -29.09 0.49
N VAL A 153 11.46 -29.94 0.25
CA VAL A 153 12.17 -30.05 -1.05
C VAL A 153 11.32 -30.77 -2.12
N GLY A 154 10.25 -31.48 -1.74
CA GLY A 154 9.37 -32.25 -2.64
C GLY A 154 8.00 -31.62 -2.91
N GLY A 155 7.91 -30.28 -2.90
CA GLY A 155 6.64 -29.56 -2.86
C GLY A 155 5.62 -29.88 -3.97
N ASP A 156 4.39 -30.17 -3.57
CA ASP A 156 3.22 -30.32 -4.46
C ASP A 156 3.01 -29.04 -5.29
N SER A 157 2.90 -29.18 -6.61
CA SER A 157 2.71 -28.09 -7.59
C SER A 157 1.61 -27.11 -7.19
N LYS A 158 0.53 -27.62 -6.58
CA LYS A 158 -0.62 -26.81 -6.13
C LYS A 158 -0.28 -25.91 -4.95
N ARG A 159 0.51 -26.38 -3.99
CA ARG A 159 0.99 -25.58 -2.85
C ARG A 159 1.95 -24.49 -3.31
N THR A 160 2.80 -24.82 -4.28
CA THR A 160 3.71 -23.86 -4.92
C THR A 160 2.96 -22.73 -5.61
N ALA A 161 1.86 -23.04 -6.32
CA ALA A 161 1.02 -22.03 -6.97
C ALA A 161 0.35 -21.08 -5.95
N LEU A 162 -0.20 -21.62 -4.86
CA LEU A 162 -0.80 -20.81 -3.79
C LEU A 162 0.25 -19.92 -3.10
N PHE A 163 1.44 -20.47 -2.82
CA PHE A 163 2.55 -19.71 -2.28
C PHE A 163 2.92 -18.52 -3.19
N LEU A 164 3.11 -18.78 -4.49
CA LEU A 164 3.48 -17.75 -5.44
C LEU A 164 2.43 -16.63 -5.52
N ALA A 165 1.15 -17.00 -5.46
CA ALA A 165 0.04 -16.05 -5.42
C ALA A 165 0.08 -15.16 -4.16
N MET A 166 0.23 -15.76 -2.97
CA MET A 166 0.33 -15.00 -1.72
C MET A 166 1.58 -14.11 -1.69
N PHE A 167 2.73 -14.62 -2.12
CA PHE A 167 3.97 -13.85 -2.20
C PHE A 167 3.84 -12.67 -3.15
N GLY A 168 3.23 -12.86 -4.32
CA GLY A 168 2.93 -11.79 -5.27
C GLY A 168 2.10 -10.67 -4.66
N MET A 169 1.06 -11.02 -3.90
CA MET A 169 0.21 -10.06 -3.18
C MET A 169 0.99 -9.24 -2.14
N VAL A 170 1.91 -9.89 -1.42
CA VAL A 170 2.80 -9.22 -0.45
C VAL A 170 3.76 -8.26 -1.14
N VAL A 171 4.35 -8.64 -2.27
CA VAL A 171 5.21 -7.77 -3.07
C VAL A 171 4.46 -6.54 -3.59
N VAL A 172 3.22 -6.72 -4.06
CA VAL A 172 2.33 -5.61 -4.46
C VAL A 172 2.12 -4.67 -3.28
N TRP A 173 1.82 -5.19 -2.09
CA TRP A 173 1.62 -4.36 -0.90
C TRP A 173 2.89 -3.62 -0.46
N ILE A 174 4.05 -4.28 -0.43
CA ILE A 174 5.36 -3.65 -0.15
C ILE A 174 5.62 -2.50 -1.12
N SER A 175 5.26 -2.68 -2.39
CA SER A 175 5.38 -1.63 -3.41
C SER A 175 4.50 -0.43 -3.09
N VAL A 176 3.24 -0.65 -2.69
CA VAL A 176 2.30 0.41 -2.29
C VAL A 176 2.85 1.21 -1.11
N ILE A 177 3.27 0.55 -0.02
CA ILE A 177 3.81 1.24 1.16
C ILE A 177 5.15 1.95 0.86
N SER A 178 5.96 1.41 -0.05
CA SER A 178 7.22 2.04 -0.47
C SER A 178 6.98 3.32 -1.28
N VAL A 179 5.98 3.29 -2.17
CA VAL A 179 5.57 4.48 -2.91
C VAL A 179 4.97 5.53 -1.95
N ALA A 180 4.13 5.13 -0.99
CA ALA A 180 3.65 6.01 0.10
C ALA A 180 4.79 6.68 0.85
N ALA A 181 5.79 5.90 1.28
CA ALA A 181 6.98 6.40 1.97
C ALA A 181 7.79 7.37 1.08
N LYS A 182 7.83 7.14 -0.23
CA LYS A 182 8.49 8.04 -1.19
C LYS A 182 7.79 9.39 -1.27
N LEU A 183 6.46 9.46 -1.29
CA LEU A 183 5.74 10.74 -1.24
C LEU A 183 6.12 11.56 0.00
N GLN A 184 6.19 10.92 1.17
CA GLN A 184 6.63 11.59 2.38
C GLN A 184 8.05 12.14 2.24
N LYS A 185 8.97 11.34 1.71
CA LYS A 185 10.36 11.76 1.48
C LYS A 185 10.43 12.96 0.51
N GLU A 186 9.68 12.92 -0.59
CA GLU A 186 9.68 14.00 -1.58
C GLU A 186 9.00 15.27 -1.06
N SER A 187 7.94 15.17 -0.24
CA SER A 187 7.32 16.35 0.37
C SER A 187 8.25 17.02 1.40
N VAL A 188 8.99 16.23 2.20
CA VAL A 188 10.03 16.76 3.10
C VAL A 188 11.11 17.49 2.30
N LYS A 189 11.62 16.87 1.22
CA LYS A 189 12.61 17.51 0.35
C LYS A 189 12.09 18.80 -0.30
N CYS A 190 10.85 18.80 -0.77
CA CYS A 190 10.19 19.97 -1.34
C CYS A 190 10.16 21.14 -0.33
N ILE A 191 9.68 20.89 0.89
CA ILE A 191 9.66 21.90 1.96
C ILE A 191 11.08 22.38 2.30
N LEU A 192 12.05 21.45 2.38
CA LEU A 192 13.45 21.80 2.64
C LEU A 192 14.08 22.63 1.53
N SER A 193 13.69 22.40 0.27
CA SER A 193 14.16 23.19 -0.88
C SER A 193 13.81 24.67 -0.75
N TRP A 194 12.72 24.99 -0.05
CA TRP A 194 12.33 26.38 0.22
C TRP A 194 13.15 27.03 1.33
N LYS A 195 14.03 26.31 2.05
CA LYS A 195 14.95 26.97 2.98
C LYS A 195 16.09 27.67 2.23
N THR A 196 16.56 27.00 1.19
CA THR A 196 17.81 27.28 0.45
C THR A 196 17.53 27.94 -0.90
N GLY A 197 16.54 27.43 -1.65
CA GLY A 197 16.14 27.95 -2.96
C GLY A 197 15.55 29.36 -2.90
N VAL A 198 15.05 29.79 -1.73
CA VAL A 198 14.54 31.15 -1.49
C VAL A 198 15.58 32.23 -1.81
N GLN A 199 16.85 31.98 -1.51
CA GLN A 199 17.91 32.95 -1.78
C GLN A 199 18.18 33.14 -3.28
N ILE A 200 17.95 32.08 -4.06
CA ILE A 200 18.24 32.04 -5.49
C ILE A 200 17.07 32.57 -6.32
N HIS A 201 15.83 32.17 -5.97
CA HIS A 201 14.65 32.46 -6.78
C HIS A 201 13.96 33.78 -6.44
N TRP A 202 14.05 34.25 -5.19
CA TRP A 202 13.37 35.47 -4.75
C TRP A 202 14.38 36.50 -4.23
N ARG A 203 14.44 37.66 -4.89
CA ARG A 203 15.33 38.77 -4.50
C ARG A 203 14.75 39.61 -3.36
N SER A 204 13.42 39.74 -3.28
CA SER A 204 12.73 40.55 -2.29
C SER A 204 12.81 39.96 -0.88
N GLY A 205 13.31 40.72 0.09
CA GLY A 205 13.36 40.30 1.50
C GLY A 205 11.99 40.00 2.11
N LYS A 206 10.91 40.62 1.60
CA LYS A 206 9.52 40.36 2.06
C LYS A 206 9.09 38.94 1.70
N ASP A 207 9.37 38.50 0.47
CA ASP A 207 9.03 37.17 -0.03
C ASP A 207 9.80 36.07 0.72
N ARG A 208 11.07 36.33 1.02
CA ARG A 208 11.90 35.42 1.83
C ARG A 208 11.32 35.23 3.23
N LYS A 209 10.91 36.33 3.88
CA LYS A 209 10.28 36.30 5.22
C LYS A 209 8.95 35.56 5.18
N TYR A 210 8.13 35.79 4.15
CA TYR A 210 6.87 35.07 3.93
C TYR A 210 7.11 33.56 3.81
N MET A 211 7.98 33.12 2.89
CA MET A 211 8.25 31.69 2.68
C MET A 211 8.90 31.04 3.90
N ALA A 212 9.75 31.75 4.64
CA ALA A 212 10.33 31.24 5.87
C ALA A 212 9.25 30.94 6.94
N LYS A 213 8.25 31.81 7.08
CA LYS A 213 7.09 31.58 7.96
C LYS A 213 6.20 30.45 7.42
N PHE A 214 5.86 30.50 6.14
CA PHE A 214 5.01 29.50 5.49
C PHE A 214 5.59 28.08 5.63
N ARG A 215 6.89 27.91 5.34
CA ARG A 215 7.61 26.63 5.48
C ARG A 215 7.49 26.05 6.89
N LYS A 216 7.62 26.86 7.94
CA LYS A 216 7.48 26.41 9.35
C LYS A 216 6.07 25.90 9.65
N SER A 217 5.06 26.44 8.96
CA SER A 217 3.65 26.01 9.09
C SER A 217 3.30 24.77 8.24
N CYS A 218 4.19 24.34 7.35
CA CYS A 218 3.95 23.25 6.43
C CYS A 218 4.33 21.90 7.04
N LYS A 219 3.34 21.02 7.17
CA LYS A 219 3.57 19.60 7.46
C LYS A 219 3.88 18.86 6.16
N PRO A 220 4.85 17.91 6.15
CA PRO A 220 5.04 17.02 5.02
C PRO A 220 3.76 16.24 4.72
N LEU A 221 3.50 15.99 3.43
CA LEU A 221 2.42 15.11 2.99
C LEU A 221 2.76 13.67 3.37
N TYR A 222 1.78 12.92 3.83
CA TYR A 222 1.97 11.52 4.18
C TYR A 222 0.66 10.77 4.07
N ILE A 223 0.75 9.50 3.71
CA ILE A 223 -0.42 8.64 3.62
C ILE A 223 -0.53 7.83 4.91
N GLY A 224 -1.70 7.84 5.51
CA GLY A 224 -1.91 7.17 6.79
C GLY A 224 -3.26 7.47 7.42
N TYR A 225 -3.47 6.89 8.59
CA TYR A 225 -4.59 7.17 9.46
C TYR A 225 -4.11 7.96 10.67
N LEU A 226 -4.69 9.13 10.88
CA LEU A 226 -4.26 10.08 11.91
C LEU A 226 -4.29 9.43 13.29
N GLY A 227 -3.15 9.40 13.98
CA GLY A 227 -3.02 8.81 15.32
C GLY A 227 -2.72 7.31 15.37
N TYR A 228 -2.96 6.57 14.28
CA TYR A 228 -2.83 5.11 14.27
C TYR A 228 -1.66 4.61 13.42
N LEU A 229 -1.63 4.99 12.13
CA LEU A 229 -0.65 4.47 11.18
C LEU A 229 -0.19 5.60 10.27
N ARG A 230 1.09 5.98 10.39
CA ARG A 230 1.76 6.83 9.42
C ARG A 230 2.67 5.98 8.55
N ILE A 231 2.48 6.00 7.24
CA ILE A 231 3.39 5.30 6.33
C ILE A 231 4.62 6.16 6.12
N THR A 232 5.75 5.66 6.63
CA THR A 232 7.07 6.26 6.53
C THR A 232 8.06 5.23 5.98
N PRO A 233 9.27 5.63 5.56
CA PRO A 233 10.32 4.66 5.22
C PRO A 233 10.57 3.64 6.33
N MET A 234 10.47 4.06 7.60
CA MET A 234 10.60 3.17 8.76
C MET A 234 9.46 2.16 8.86
N THR A 235 8.25 2.52 8.43
CA THR A 235 7.09 1.63 8.40
C THR A 235 7.31 0.46 7.44
N VAL A 236 7.94 0.73 6.28
CA VAL A 236 8.30 -0.32 5.30
C VAL A 236 9.28 -1.31 5.93
N LEU A 237 10.33 -0.81 6.59
CA LEU A 237 11.33 -1.65 7.25
C LEU A 237 10.70 -2.48 8.39
N LYS A 238 9.86 -1.84 9.22
CA LYS A 238 9.14 -2.53 10.31
C LYS A 238 8.19 -3.62 9.79
N PHE A 239 7.54 -3.39 8.65
CA PHE A 239 6.69 -4.40 8.01
C PHE A 239 7.52 -5.60 7.58
N VAL A 240 8.58 -5.39 6.80
CA VAL A 240 9.48 -6.47 6.34
C VAL A 240 10.07 -7.24 7.52
N GLN A 241 10.56 -6.52 8.54
CA GLN A 241 11.07 -7.11 9.77
C GLN A 241 10.00 -7.93 10.51
N GLY A 242 8.76 -7.43 10.56
CA GLY A 242 7.62 -8.13 11.14
C GLY A 242 7.30 -9.43 10.42
N VAL A 243 7.30 -9.42 9.08
CA VAL A 243 7.12 -10.62 8.26
C VAL A 243 8.21 -11.65 8.56
N VAL A 244 9.48 -11.25 8.50
CA VAL A 244 10.62 -12.14 8.78
C VAL A 244 10.52 -12.75 10.17
N ARG A 245 10.32 -11.93 11.21
CA ARG A 245 10.18 -12.40 12.60
C ARG A 245 8.96 -13.31 12.79
N GLY A 246 7.84 -12.98 12.15
CA GLY A 246 6.61 -13.76 12.20
C GLY A 246 6.84 -15.16 11.62
N THR A 247 7.43 -15.24 10.43
CA THR A 247 7.80 -16.51 9.79
C THR A 247 8.71 -17.34 10.70
N PHE A 248 9.80 -16.77 11.23
CA PHE A 248 10.70 -17.50 12.14
C PHE A 248 9.99 -18.02 13.40
N ARG A 249 9.10 -17.23 14.00
CA ARG A 249 8.34 -17.66 15.18
C ARG A 249 7.38 -18.82 14.85
N SER A 250 6.70 -18.75 13.71
CA SER A 250 5.84 -19.85 13.25
C SER A 250 6.63 -21.15 13.07
N VAL A 251 7.87 -21.08 12.56
CA VAL A 251 8.76 -22.24 12.41
C VAL A 251 9.19 -22.81 13.75
N LEU A 252 9.63 -21.94 14.66
CA LEU A 252 10.07 -22.35 16.00
C LEU A 252 8.93 -22.98 16.80
N ALA A 253 7.70 -22.46 16.65
CA ALA A 253 6.53 -23.03 17.31
C ALA A 253 6.25 -24.47 16.86
N MET A 254 6.40 -24.77 15.55
CA MET A 254 6.23 -26.13 15.04
C MET A 254 7.29 -27.10 15.56
N ARG A 255 8.56 -26.65 15.67
CA ARG A 255 9.63 -27.52 16.17
C ARG A 255 9.39 -27.95 17.62
N LYS A 256 8.67 -27.15 18.42
CA LYS A 256 8.36 -27.47 19.82
C LYS A 256 7.19 -28.44 19.97
N SER A 257 6.33 -28.57 18.96
CA SER A 257 5.17 -29.49 18.98
C SER A 257 5.45 -30.87 18.39
N SER A 258 6.65 -31.08 17.82
CA SER A 258 7.16 -32.37 17.35
C SER A 258 8.14 -32.95 18.36
#